data_AF-A0A0Q3TNB8-F1
#
_entry.id   AF-A0A0Q3TNB8-F1
#
_cell.length_a   1.000
_cell.length_b   1.000
_cell.length_c   1.000
_cell.angle_alpha   90.00
_cell.angle_beta   90.00
_cell.angle_gamma   90.00
#
_symmetry.space_group_name_H-M   'P 1'
#
loop_
_entity.id
_entity.type
_entity.pdbx_description
1 polymer ?
#
loop_
_entity_poly.entity_id
_entity_poly.type
_entity_poly.pdbx_seq_one_letter_code
_entity_poly.pdbx_strand_id
1 'polypeptide(L)'
;MKKLFGIFLTVSLLLVGCNGEKVANKENDHSRKTKKAEAAQKKEKNNWQSILNDIQLDSTKEALKDQKAGILVKDNTKEQETKDVPLFPTDMDSELKGKLTEQLKSLTEETKNPEKLEKGLLYLLGSPYYKDVIETAEAFKPDFKEPDLPEPEKMTKTEKGKAKSSKAIILLDASSSMLQKVGGKMKMAIAKDAVKRFAKTIGQSSDVSLIVYGHVGSSADKDMKKSCSAIEEKYTMGKYNENTFVKAVNSFQAKGWTPLAGAIKKAKEMAKDYEADTTIYIVSDGAETCGGNPVKEAEAFASVNNEYKVNIIGFDVDSKSEDQLKKVADAGNGKYYSANNPNDLSKTIEEQWLPSALDLAYSFTKAPDPWEVLAEYKRFDALNEPLKNMISRENDRYTKAVQLLEENHWIDSETSSTLRKWLSERNEQLRNFASQLSQEKYKEIDDRASEISKKVKEWTDRMWKLRKESGKVW
;
A
#
# COMPACT_ATOMS: atom_id res chain seq x y z
N MET A 1 -49.44 34.30 -29.12
CA MET A 1 -49.76 35.36 -28.12
C MET A 1 -48.47 36.17 -27.92
N LYS A 2 -48.45 37.49 -28.20
CA LYS A 2 -48.53 38.60 -27.21
C LYS A 2 -47.54 38.40 -26.02
N LYS A 3 -46.56 39.27 -25.71
CA LYS A 3 -46.20 40.65 -26.14
C LYS A 3 -44.64 40.74 -26.22
N LEU A 4 -43.92 41.64 -26.88
CA LEU A 4 -44.12 43.00 -27.44
C LEU A 4 -44.04 44.17 -26.42
N PHE A 5 -42.83 44.67 -26.17
CA PHE A 5 -42.44 46.00 -25.65
C PHE A 5 -40.92 46.18 -25.93
N GLY A 6 -40.33 47.36 -26.14
CA GLY A 6 -40.88 48.70 -26.30
C GLY A 6 -39.78 49.76 -26.05
N ILE A 7 -39.39 50.50 -27.09
CA ILE A 7 -38.27 51.46 -27.10
C ILE A 7 -38.53 52.62 -26.11
N PHE A 8 -37.47 53.12 -25.46
CA PHE A 8 -37.33 54.57 -25.26
C PHE A 8 -35.88 55.04 -25.24
N LEU A 9 -35.62 56.20 -25.85
CA LEU A 9 -34.32 56.87 -25.91
C LEU A 9 -34.52 58.30 -25.40
N THR A 10 -33.71 58.72 -24.42
CA THR A 10 -33.76 60.07 -23.85
C THR A 10 -32.35 60.60 -23.58
N VAL A 11 -32.07 61.79 -24.10
CA VAL A 11 -30.88 62.61 -23.82
C VAL A 11 -31.30 63.74 -22.91
N SER A 12 -30.53 64.01 -21.86
CA SER A 12 -30.61 65.26 -21.08
C SER A 12 -29.21 65.68 -20.59
N LEU A 13 -28.70 66.79 -21.13
CA LEU A 13 -27.70 67.62 -20.44
C LEU A 13 -28.42 68.46 -19.39
N LEU A 14 -27.80 68.66 -18.21
CA LEU A 14 -27.92 69.89 -17.45
C LEU A 14 -26.59 70.21 -16.75
N LEU A 15 -26.36 71.50 -16.51
CA LEU A 15 -25.13 72.09 -15.99
C LEU A 15 -25.44 72.98 -14.76
N VAL A 16 -24.36 73.49 -14.14
CA VAL A 16 -24.33 74.62 -13.16
C VAL A 16 -24.73 74.26 -11.72
N GLY A 17 -23.93 74.73 -10.75
CA GLY A 17 -24.26 74.61 -9.31
C GLY A 17 -23.16 74.93 -8.29
N CYS A 18 -22.26 75.88 -8.54
CA CYS A 18 -21.18 76.22 -7.59
C CYS A 18 -21.64 77.13 -6.43
N ASN A 19 -21.10 76.89 -5.24
CA ASN A 19 -21.01 77.84 -4.11
C ASN A 19 -19.90 77.31 -3.16
N GLY A 20 -19.00 78.08 -2.54
CA GLY A 20 -18.77 79.52 -2.48
C GLY A 20 -18.02 79.82 -1.15
N GLU A 21 -16.70 79.63 -1.09
CA GLU A 21 -15.64 80.65 -1.34
C GLU A 21 -15.31 81.56 -0.14
N LYS A 22 -14.08 81.41 0.42
CA LYS A 22 -13.08 82.47 0.72
C LYS A 22 -11.86 81.84 1.45
N VAL A 23 -10.60 81.94 0.99
CA VAL A 23 -9.71 83.09 0.66
C VAL A 23 -9.09 83.69 1.94
N ALA A 24 -7.76 83.81 2.12
CA ALA A 24 -6.57 83.44 1.30
C ALA A 24 -5.64 82.49 2.12
N ASN A 25 -4.29 82.44 2.11
CA ASN A 25 -3.13 83.11 1.49
C ASN A 25 -1.86 82.21 1.75
N LYS A 26 -0.65 82.31 1.16
CA LYS A 26 -0.02 83.11 0.07
C LYS A 26 1.28 82.39 -0.40
N GLU A 27 1.80 82.76 -1.57
CA GLU A 27 3.24 82.75 -2.00
C GLU A 27 4.15 81.48 -1.92
N ASN A 28 4.33 80.88 -3.11
CA ASN A 28 5.61 80.62 -3.79
C ASN A 28 6.55 79.41 -3.50
N ASP A 29 7.31 79.12 -4.56
CA ASP A 29 8.46 78.21 -4.75
C ASP A 29 8.33 76.72 -4.37
N HIS A 30 7.70 75.94 -5.26
CA HIS A 30 8.08 74.52 -5.45
C HIS A 30 8.03 74.03 -6.92
N SER A 31 7.91 74.91 -7.91
CA SER A 31 7.85 74.58 -9.35
C SER A 31 9.21 74.17 -9.97
N ARG A 32 10.09 73.53 -9.18
CA ARG A 32 11.45 73.12 -9.60
C ARG A 32 11.92 71.73 -9.15
N LYS A 33 11.07 70.92 -8.51
CA LYS A 33 11.42 69.54 -8.08
C LYS A 33 10.66 68.42 -8.80
N THR A 34 9.48 68.67 -9.37
CA THR A 34 8.68 67.71 -10.17
C THR A 34 9.08 67.66 -11.65
N LYS A 35 10.38 67.71 -11.96
CA LYS A 35 10.96 67.40 -13.28
C LYS A 35 12.23 66.54 -13.19
N LYS A 36 12.37 65.75 -12.12
CA LYS A 36 13.57 64.91 -11.88
C LYS A 36 13.28 63.51 -11.32
N ALA A 37 12.03 63.04 -11.41
CA ALA A 37 11.62 61.70 -10.99
C ALA A 37 11.27 60.77 -12.19
N GLU A 38 10.86 61.33 -13.33
CA GLU A 38 10.52 60.57 -14.56
C GLU A 38 11.76 60.21 -15.41
N ALA A 39 12.97 60.48 -14.91
CA ALA A 39 14.23 60.30 -15.64
C ALA A 39 15.20 59.35 -14.90
N ALA A 40 14.67 58.26 -14.33
CA ALA A 40 15.43 57.34 -13.48
C ALA A 40 15.17 55.83 -13.73
N GLN A 41 14.43 55.45 -14.78
CA GLN A 41 14.47 54.08 -15.31
C GLN A 41 15.44 54.01 -16.49
N LYS A 42 16.73 53.77 -16.20
CA LYS A 42 17.63 53.22 -17.22
C LYS A 42 17.12 51.81 -17.54
N LYS A 43 16.73 51.55 -18.79
CA LYS A 43 16.59 50.18 -19.27
C LYS A 43 17.96 49.52 -19.21
N GLU A 44 18.14 48.50 -18.40
CA GLU A 44 19.31 47.62 -18.51
C GLU A 44 19.20 46.91 -19.86
N LYS A 45 20.07 47.29 -20.80
CA LYS A 45 20.18 46.57 -22.08
C LYS A 45 20.87 45.24 -21.76
N ASN A 46 20.14 44.14 -21.90
CA ASN A 46 20.67 42.80 -21.61
C ASN A 46 22.01 42.58 -22.31
N ASN A 47 23.02 42.10 -21.58
CA ASN A 47 24.28 41.68 -22.17
C ASN A 47 24.10 40.31 -22.83
N TRP A 48 23.41 40.31 -23.97
CA TRP A 48 23.09 39.12 -24.76
C TRP A 48 24.34 38.28 -25.07
N GLN A 49 25.48 38.91 -25.36
CA GLN A 49 26.70 38.16 -25.66
C GLN A 49 27.26 37.38 -24.46
N SER A 50 27.06 37.84 -23.22
CA SER A 50 27.37 37.03 -22.03
C SER A 50 26.32 35.96 -21.80
N ILE A 51 25.03 36.34 -21.84
CA ILE A 51 23.90 35.45 -21.55
C ILE A 51 23.88 34.24 -22.48
N LEU A 52 24.10 34.44 -23.78
CA LEU A 52 24.01 33.39 -24.81
C LEU A 52 25.23 32.44 -24.81
N ASN A 53 26.32 32.77 -24.12
CA ASN A 53 27.45 31.86 -23.96
C ASN A 53 27.21 30.82 -22.85
N ASP A 54 26.44 31.19 -21.82
CA ASP A 54 26.15 30.34 -20.65
C ASP A 54 24.99 29.34 -20.89
N ILE A 55 24.49 29.26 -22.13
CA ILE A 55 23.29 28.48 -22.50
C ILE A 55 23.66 27.36 -23.46
N GLN A 56 23.27 26.15 -23.08
CA GLN A 56 23.37 24.94 -23.90
C GLN A 56 21.99 24.64 -24.51
N LEU A 57 21.99 24.15 -25.76
CA LEU A 57 20.76 23.81 -26.52
C LEU A 57 20.35 22.34 -26.38
N ASP A 58 20.82 21.68 -25.32
CA ASP A 58 20.55 20.27 -25.10
C ASP A 58 19.09 20.03 -24.66
N SER A 59 18.56 18.88 -25.04
CA SER A 59 17.23 18.37 -24.70
C SER A 59 17.30 17.00 -24.02
N THR A 60 18.49 16.54 -23.58
CA THR A 60 18.61 15.40 -22.68
C THR A 60 17.82 15.61 -21.38
N LYS A 61 17.39 14.49 -20.79
CA LYS A 61 16.74 14.42 -19.47
C LYS A 61 17.51 15.19 -18.40
N GLU A 62 18.84 15.08 -18.41
CA GLU A 62 19.74 15.75 -17.47
C GLU A 62 19.78 17.26 -17.73
N ALA A 63 19.93 17.70 -18.98
CA ALA A 63 19.87 19.13 -19.33
C ALA A 63 18.50 19.77 -19.01
N LEU A 64 17.40 19.02 -19.10
CA LEU A 64 16.07 19.47 -18.68
C LEU A 64 15.96 19.66 -17.17
N LYS A 65 16.59 18.79 -16.36
CA LYS A 65 16.63 18.96 -14.90
C LYS A 65 17.45 20.18 -14.46
N ASP A 66 18.47 20.54 -15.22
CA ASP A 66 19.30 21.72 -14.98
C ASP A 66 18.83 22.97 -15.77
N GLN A 67 17.70 22.87 -16.50
CA GLN A 67 17.16 23.99 -17.28
C GLN A 67 16.72 25.13 -16.36
N LYS A 68 17.33 26.31 -16.56
CA LYS A 68 16.95 27.53 -15.84
C LYS A 68 15.60 28.07 -16.34
N ALA A 69 14.82 28.57 -15.40
CA ALA A 69 13.57 29.28 -15.68
C ALA A 69 13.80 30.49 -16.62
N GLY A 70 13.04 30.56 -17.71
CA GLY A 70 13.08 31.67 -18.66
C GLY A 70 12.61 32.97 -18.02
N ILE A 71 13.29 34.08 -18.29
CA ILE A 71 13.11 35.32 -17.50
C ILE A 71 11.71 35.97 -17.61
N LEU A 72 10.89 35.57 -18.60
CA LEU A 72 9.51 36.03 -18.77
C LEU A 72 8.46 35.07 -18.16
N VAL A 73 8.88 33.89 -17.71
CA VAL A 73 8.01 32.81 -17.21
C VAL A 73 8.43 32.27 -15.83
N LYS A 74 9.58 32.72 -15.31
CA LYS A 74 10.12 32.40 -13.96
C LYS A 74 9.17 32.67 -12.78
N ASP A 75 8.20 33.56 -12.96
CA ASP A 75 7.26 33.97 -11.92
C ASP A 75 5.90 33.22 -12.02
N ASN A 76 5.76 32.32 -13.02
CA ASN A 76 4.60 31.43 -13.16
C ASN A 76 4.63 30.35 -12.07
N THR A 77 3.48 29.98 -11.51
CA THR A 77 3.39 28.87 -10.56
C THR A 77 3.43 27.51 -11.26
N LYS A 78 3.75 26.45 -10.52
CA LYS A 78 3.79 25.07 -11.04
C LYS A 78 2.45 24.69 -11.66
N GLU A 79 1.34 25.06 -11.02
CA GLU A 79 -0.01 24.80 -11.50
C GLU A 79 -0.33 25.51 -12.82
N GLN A 80 0.25 26.68 -13.09
CA GLN A 80 0.09 27.39 -14.37
C GLN A 80 0.89 26.72 -15.50
N GLU A 81 2.05 26.14 -15.18
CA GLU A 81 2.94 25.44 -16.12
C GLU A 81 2.52 23.97 -16.38
N THR A 82 1.90 23.28 -15.42
CA THR A 82 1.51 21.87 -15.56
C THR A 82 0.05 21.63 -15.92
N LYS A 83 -0.81 22.66 -15.88
CA LYS A 83 -2.24 22.55 -16.24
C LYS A 83 -2.44 22.18 -17.70
N ASP A 84 -3.51 21.44 -17.97
CA ASP A 84 -3.99 21.01 -19.28
C ASP A 84 -3.83 22.09 -20.36
N VAL A 85 -3.30 21.69 -21.51
CA VAL A 85 -3.21 22.56 -22.69
C VAL A 85 -4.48 22.39 -23.52
N PRO A 86 -5.19 23.48 -23.88
CA PRO A 86 -6.36 23.38 -24.73
C PRO A 86 -6.04 22.69 -26.08
N LEU A 87 -6.99 21.92 -26.59
CA LEU A 87 -6.89 21.19 -27.87
C LEU A 87 -6.67 22.11 -29.10
N PHE A 88 -6.88 23.41 -28.94
CA PHE A 88 -6.65 24.44 -29.95
C PHE A 88 -5.67 25.48 -29.38
N PRO A 89 -4.74 26.03 -30.18
CA PRO A 89 -3.89 27.12 -29.74
C PRO A 89 -4.74 28.31 -29.27
N THR A 90 -4.62 28.66 -27.98
CA THR A 90 -5.13 29.95 -27.47
C THR A 90 -4.14 31.05 -27.86
N ASP A 91 -4.56 32.32 -27.88
CA ASP A 91 -3.61 33.42 -28.00
C ASP A 91 -2.56 33.43 -26.88
N MET A 92 -1.41 34.08 -27.12
CA MET A 92 -0.50 34.46 -26.03
C MET A 92 -1.16 35.53 -25.17
N ASP A 93 -1.00 35.45 -23.85
CA ASP A 93 -1.39 36.54 -22.96
C ASP A 93 -0.80 37.89 -23.43
N SER A 94 -1.59 38.95 -23.31
CA SER A 94 -1.24 40.26 -23.87
C SER A 94 -0.05 40.93 -23.17
N GLU A 95 0.13 40.71 -21.86
CA GLU A 95 1.26 41.25 -21.10
C GLU A 95 2.54 40.47 -21.44
N LEU A 96 2.47 39.13 -21.49
CA LEU A 96 3.57 38.28 -21.94
C LEU A 96 3.97 38.60 -23.40
N LYS A 97 2.99 38.75 -24.31
CA LYS A 97 3.24 39.12 -25.72
C LYS A 97 3.96 40.45 -25.83
N GLY A 98 3.55 41.46 -25.04
CA GLY A 98 4.22 42.77 -24.97
C GLY A 98 5.67 42.68 -24.51
N LYS A 99 5.91 42.03 -23.35
CA LYS A 99 7.26 41.82 -22.79
C LYS A 99 8.16 41.04 -23.74
N LEU A 100 7.64 39.96 -24.34
CA LEU A 100 8.38 39.12 -25.29
C LEU A 100 8.75 39.89 -26.55
N THR A 101 7.83 40.69 -27.10
CA THR A 101 8.07 41.51 -28.30
C THR A 101 9.23 42.50 -28.10
N GLU A 102 9.32 43.15 -26.93
CA GLU A 102 10.45 44.04 -26.61
C GLU A 102 11.77 43.27 -26.50
N GLN A 103 11.78 42.10 -25.84
CA GLN A 103 12.99 41.30 -25.67
C GLN A 103 13.50 40.70 -26.99
N LEU A 104 12.60 40.16 -27.83
CA LEU A 104 12.94 39.64 -29.16
C LEU A 104 13.50 40.73 -30.07
N LYS A 105 13.01 41.97 -29.96
CA LYS A 105 13.59 43.12 -30.66
C LYS A 105 15.03 43.38 -30.18
N SER A 106 15.24 43.48 -28.87
CA SER A 106 16.60 43.72 -28.34
C SER A 106 17.58 42.59 -28.69
N LEU A 107 17.12 41.36 -28.81
CA LEU A 107 17.93 40.22 -29.23
C LEU A 107 18.30 40.30 -30.72
N THR A 108 17.33 40.63 -31.58
CA THR A 108 17.54 40.71 -33.04
C THR A 108 18.29 41.96 -33.51
N GLU A 109 18.34 43.01 -32.68
CA GLU A 109 19.27 44.13 -32.84
C GLU A 109 20.74 43.72 -32.62
N GLU A 110 21.03 42.74 -31.76
CA GLU A 110 22.40 42.26 -31.48
C GLU A 110 22.81 41.08 -32.38
N THR A 111 21.87 40.22 -32.79
CA THR A 111 22.20 39.05 -33.64
C THR A 111 21.03 38.47 -34.43
N LYS A 112 21.33 37.92 -35.61
CA LYS A 112 20.39 37.14 -36.45
C LYS A 112 20.83 35.69 -36.69
N ASN A 113 21.88 35.23 -36.01
CA ASN A 113 22.37 33.86 -36.16
C ASN A 113 21.38 32.87 -35.49
N PRO A 114 20.94 31.78 -36.17
CA PRO A 114 19.94 30.85 -35.64
C PRO A 114 20.27 30.30 -34.25
N GLU A 115 21.45 29.70 -34.05
CA GLU A 115 21.88 29.12 -32.77
C GLU A 115 21.80 30.13 -31.60
N LYS A 116 22.16 31.40 -31.85
CA LYS A 116 22.03 32.48 -30.86
C LYS A 116 20.58 32.88 -30.60
N LEU A 117 19.71 32.83 -31.60
CA LEU A 117 18.27 33.07 -31.43
C LEU A 117 17.61 31.91 -30.66
N GLU A 118 17.97 30.66 -30.94
CA GLU A 118 17.53 29.46 -30.21
C GLU A 118 17.86 29.57 -28.71
N LYS A 119 19.11 29.95 -28.37
CA LYS A 119 19.52 30.20 -26.98
C LYS A 119 18.80 31.37 -26.34
N GLY A 120 18.50 32.42 -27.12
CA GLY A 120 17.72 33.57 -26.67
C GLY A 120 16.25 33.22 -26.38
N LEU A 121 15.64 32.34 -27.18
CA LEU A 121 14.30 31.80 -26.92
C LEU A 121 14.28 31.01 -25.61
N LEU A 122 15.24 30.10 -25.43
CA LEU A 122 15.39 29.29 -24.21
C LEU A 122 15.58 30.19 -22.96
N TYR A 123 16.40 31.24 -23.05
CA TYR A 123 16.60 32.24 -21.99
C TYR A 123 15.32 33.00 -21.60
N LEU A 124 14.46 33.31 -22.57
CA LEU A 124 13.26 34.12 -22.34
C LEU A 124 12.08 33.29 -21.84
N LEU A 125 11.91 32.08 -22.38
CA LEU A 125 10.64 31.32 -22.32
C LEU A 125 10.77 29.89 -21.79
N GLY A 126 11.98 29.41 -21.47
CA GLY A 126 12.22 28.07 -20.94
C GLY A 126 11.42 27.77 -19.67
N SER A 127 10.81 26.59 -19.62
CA SER A 127 9.88 26.19 -18.55
C SER A 127 10.61 25.97 -17.22
N PRO A 128 10.08 26.48 -16.09
CA PRO A 128 10.78 26.46 -14.81
C PRO A 128 10.80 25.12 -14.05
N TYR A 129 9.87 24.19 -14.31
CA TYR A 129 9.61 23.04 -13.42
C TYR A 129 9.95 21.65 -14.01
N TYR A 130 10.78 21.57 -15.06
CA TYR A 130 11.16 20.28 -15.66
C TYR A 130 11.72 19.30 -14.64
N LYS A 131 12.61 19.77 -13.77
CA LYS A 131 13.17 18.96 -12.68
C LYS A 131 12.08 18.33 -11.80
N ASP A 132 11.18 19.16 -11.28
CA ASP A 132 10.12 18.72 -10.37
C ASP A 132 9.21 17.65 -10.99
N VAL A 133 8.77 17.82 -12.24
CA VAL A 133 7.86 16.86 -12.87
C VAL A 133 8.58 15.56 -13.27
N ILE A 134 9.83 15.65 -13.74
CA ILE A 134 10.63 14.48 -14.10
C ILE A 134 10.94 13.67 -12.84
N GLU A 135 11.41 14.30 -11.76
CA GLU A 135 11.74 13.61 -10.51
C GLU A 135 10.49 13.04 -9.82
N THR A 136 9.33 13.70 -9.94
CA THR A 136 8.04 13.15 -9.48
C THR A 136 7.66 11.88 -10.24
N ALA A 137 7.80 11.86 -11.56
CA ALA A 137 7.48 10.70 -12.39
C ALA A 137 8.50 9.56 -12.24
N GLU A 138 9.79 9.85 -12.11
CA GLU A 138 10.84 8.85 -11.84
C GLU A 138 10.66 8.17 -10.47
N ALA A 139 10.26 8.94 -9.45
CA ALA A 139 10.05 8.45 -8.09
C ALA A 139 8.83 7.52 -7.95
N PHE A 140 7.97 7.43 -8.98
CA PHE A 140 6.88 6.46 -9.02
C PHE A 140 7.40 5.03 -8.87
N LYS A 141 6.72 4.25 -8.03
CA LYS A 141 6.89 2.80 -7.89
C LYS A 141 5.51 2.15 -7.84
N PRO A 142 5.33 0.95 -8.43
CA PRO A 142 4.07 0.22 -8.34
C PRO A 142 3.78 -0.22 -6.90
N ASP A 143 2.57 0.06 -6.39
CA ASP A 143 2.15 -0.26 -5.03
C ASP A 143 1.03 -1.31 -5.04
N PHE A 144 1.43 -2.55 -5.32
CA PHE A 144 0.55 -3.72 -5.25
C PHE A 144 0.62 -4.38 -3.87
N LYS A 145 -0.54 -4.69 -3.30
CA LYS A 145 -0.70 -5.43 -2.05
C LYS A 145 -0.02 -6.81 -2.14
N GLU A 146 0.94 -7.08 -1.25
CA GLU A 146 1.55 -8.41 -1.17
C GLU A 146 0.51 -9.47 -0.74
N PRO A 147 0.51 -10.67 -1.37
CA PRO A 147 -0.46 -11.72 -1.12
C PRO A 147 -0.18 -12.45 0.20
N ASP A 148 -1.25 -12.81 0.92
CA ASP A 148 -1.15 -13.69 2.09
C ASP A 148 -0.98 -15.16 1.64
N LEU A 149 0.24 -15.69 1.78
CA LEU A 149 0.67 -17.00 1.29
C LEU A 149 1.28 -17.83 2.44
N PRO A 150 0.45 -18.36 3.39
CA PRO A 150 0.94 -19.11 4.54
C PRO A 150 1.63 -20.42 4.10
N GLU A 151 2.74 -20.78 4.75
CA GLU A 151 3.47 -22.03 4.50
C GLU A 151 3.52 -22.93 5.75
N PRO A 152 3.32 -24.27 5.61
CA PRO A 152 3.17 -25.16 6.76
C PRO A 152 4.48 -25.59 7.45
N GLU A 153 5.64 -25.51 6.78
CA GLU A 153 6.91 -26.07 7.30
C GLU A 153 8.09 -25.10 7.45
N LYS A 154 8.09 -23.91 6.83
CA LYS A 154 9.31 -23.06 6.76
C LYS A 154 9.05 -21.56 6.96
N MET A 155 9.06 -21.11 8.21
CA MET A 155 9.25 -19.68 8.55
C MET A 155 10.47 -19.44 9.44
N THR A 156 11.66 -19.46 8.82
CA THR A 156 12.85 -18.82 9.39
C THR A 156 12.79 -17.30 9.20
N LYS A 157 12.04 -16.62 10.08
CA LYS A 157 12.07 -15.16 10.33
C LYS A 157 12.06 -14.23 9.09
N THR A 158 10.86 -13.84 8.64
CA THR A 158 10.67 -12.52 8.02
C THR A 158 9.39 -11.88 8.54
N GLU A 159 9.53 -10.72 9.21
CA GLU A 159 8.59 -9.60 9.43
C GLU A 159 7.11 -9.86 9.80
N LYS A 160 6.55 -9.02 10.69
CA LYS A 160 5.17 -9.15 11.20
C LYS A 160 4.20 -8.18 10.52
N GLY A 161 3.37 -8.69 9.61
CA GLY A 161 2.10 -8.04 9.29
C GLY A 161 1.14 -8.04 10.49
N LYS A 162 0.37 -6.97 10.70
CA LYS A 162 -0.66 -6.90 11.76
C LYS A 162 -1.93 -7.66 11.39
N ALA A 163 -1.88 -8.99 11.45
CA ALA A 163 -3.09 -9.77 11.68
C ALA A 163 -3.57 -9.52 13.13
N LYS A 164 -4.89 -9.65 13.38
CA LYS A 164 -5.39 -9.90 14.74
C LYS A 164 -4.80 -11.23 15.19
N SER A 165 -3.97 -11.25 16.24
CA SER A 165 -3.38 -12.49 16.73
C SER A 165 -4.46 -13.34 17.41
N SER A 166 -4.91 -14.39 16.73
CA SER A 166 -5.76 -15.44 17.32
C SER A 166 -5.09 -16.05 18.56
N LYS A 167 -5.91 -16.62 19.43
CA LYS A 167 -5.46 -17.27 20.66
C LYS A 167 -5.67 -18.78 20.54
N ALA A 168 -4.62 -19.56 20.78
CA ALA A 168 -4.69 -21.01 20.78
C ALA A 168 -4.48 -21.55 22.20
N ILE A 169 -5.48 -22.24 22.75
CA ILE A 169 -5.36 -22.92 24.04
C ILE A 169 -5.27 -24.42 23.78
N ILE A 170 -4.09 -25.00 24.02
CA ILE A 170 -3.88 -26.45 23.92
C ILE A 170 -4.25 -27.07 25.27
N LEU A 171 -5.21 -28.00 25.29
CA LEU A 171 -5.53 -28.84 26.44
C LEU A 171 -4.93 -30.23 26.21
N LEU A 172 -3.93 -30.61 27.01
CA LEU A 172 -3.27 -31.91 26.91
C LEU A 172 -3.62 -32.78 28.11
N ASP A 173 -4.24 -33.92 27.81
CA ASP A 173 -4.55 -34.97 28.76
C ASP A 173 -3.29 -35.63 29.33
N ALA A 174 -3.19 -35.68 30.65
CA ALA A 174 -2.16 -36.39 31.40
C ALA A 174 -2.77 -37.30 32.49
N SER A 175 -3.96 -37.83 32.25
CA SER A 175 -4.56 -38.92 33.02
C SER A 175 -3.78 -40.24 32.88
N SER A 176 -4.26 -41.30 33.54
CA SER A 176 -3.57 -42.59 33.67
C SER A 176 -3.56 -43.43 32.39
N SER A 177 -4.58 -43.30 31.54
CA SER A 177 -4.68 -43.98 30.24
C SER A 177 -3.49 -43.66 29.34
N MET A 178 -3.01 -42.41 29.38
CA MET A 178 -1.84 -41.94 28.65
C MET A 178 -0.50 -42.62 29.01
N LEU A 179 -0.46 -43.50 30.03
CA LEU A 179 0.68 -44.38 30.33
C LEU A 179 0.70 -45.67 29.48
N GLN A 180 -0.39 -46.02 28.81
CA GLN A 180 -0.48 -47.17 27.90
C GLN A 180 0.49 -47.04 26.71
N LYS A 181 0.70 -48.14 25.97
CA LYS A 181 1.58 -48.19 24.80
C LYS A 181 0.83 -48.45 23.50
N VAL A 182 1.13 -47.65 22.48
CA VAL A 182 0.65 -47.78 21.10
C VAL A 182 1.89 -47.87 20.19
N GLY A 183 1.96 -48.87 19.31
CA GLY A 183 3.14 -49.10 18.46
C GLY A 183 4.46 -49.23 19.24
N GLY A 184 4.41 -49.77 20.45
CA GLY A 184 5.57 -49.92 21.37
C GLY A 184 5.98 -48.67 22.16
N LYS A 185 5.48 -47.47 21.80
CA LYS A 185 5.76 -46.20 22.49
C LYS A 185 4.62 -45.82 23.45
N MET A 186 4.92 -45.09 24.53
CA MET A 186 3.88 -44.62 25.47
C MET A 186 3.01 -43.51 24.86
N LYS A 187 1.69 -43.54 25.05
CA LYS A 187 0.74 -42.56 24.51
C LYS A 187 1.14 -41.12 24.84
N MET A 188 1.45 -40.84 26.10
CA MET A 188 1.96 -39.55 26.57
C MET A 188 3.21 -39.06 25.81
N ALA A 189 4.16 -39.93 25.48
CA ALA A 189 5.36 -39.52 24.75
C ALA A 189 5.02 -39.08 23.31
N ILE A 190 4.13 -39.82 22.65
CA ILE A 190 3.62 -39.52 21.31
C ILE A 190 2.85 -38.20 21.30
N ALA A 191 1.94 -38.01 22.27
CA ALA A 191 1.15 -36.79 22.40
C ALA A 191 2.02 -35.56 22.69
N LYS A 192 3.06 -35.68 23.52
CA LYS A 192 4.04 -34.60 23.75
C LYS A 192 4.81 -34.25 22.48
N ASP A 193 5.24 -35.23 21.69
CA ASP A 193 5.94 -34.97 20.43
C ASP A 193 5.05 -34.25 19.41
N ALA A 194 3.80 -34.68 19.28
CA ALA A 194 2.82 -34.02 18.41
C ALA A 194 2.48 -32.59 18.88
N VAL A 195 2.21 -32.39 20.18
CA VAL A 195 1.91 -31.06 20.75
C VAL A 195 3.09 -30.08 20.62
N LYS A 196 4.34 -30.55 20.71
CA LYS A 196 5.53 -29.70 20.43
C LYS A 196 5.57 -29.22 18.98
N ARG A 197 5.25 -30.09 18.00
CA ARG A 197 5.19 -29.67 16.58
C ARG A 197 4.01 -28.74 16.34
N PHE A 198 2.82 -29.11 16.82
CA PHE A 198 1.61 -28.30 16.69
C PHE A 198 1.79 -26.87 17.21
N ALA A 199 2.31 -26.72 18.43
CA ALA A 199 2.57 -25.41 19.03
C ALA A 199 3.60 -24.59 18.24
N LYS A 200 4.60 -25.25 17.63
CA LYS A 200 5.58 -24.61 16.73
C LYS A 200 4.96 -24.12 15.43
N THR A 201 3.92 -24.76 14.91
CA THR A 201 3.17 -24.30 13.74
C THR A 201 2.24 -23.15 14.12
N ILE A 202 1.29 -23.37 15.05
CA ILE A 202 0.27 -22.37 15.38
C ILE A 202 0.85 -21.11 16.04
N GLY A 203 1.97 -21.26 16.74
CA GLY A 203 2.69 -20.17 17.42
C GLY A 203 3.38 -19.15 16.51
N GLN A 204 3.31 -19.34 15.19
CA GLN A 204 3.80 -18.38 14.20
C GLN A 204 2.76 -17.27 13.95
N SER A 205 1.47 -17.58 14.04
CA SER A 205 0.34 -16.66 13.79
C SER A 205 -0.48 -16.34 15.05
N SER A 206 -0.50 -17.23 16.03
CA SER A 206 -1.30 -17.13 17.26
C SER A 206 -0.41 -16.95 18.50
N ASP A 207 -0.94 -16.27 19.53
CA ASP A 207 -0.42 -16.47 20.90
C ASP A 207 -0.93 -17.83 21.40
N VAL A 208 -0.11 -18.56 22.16
CA VAL A 208 -0.35 -19.95 22.57
C VAL A 208 -0.35 -20.08 24.09
N SER A 209 -1.27 -20.88 24.63
CA SER A 209 -1.28 -21.38 26.00
C SER A 209 -1.28 -22.91 26.00
N LEU A 210 -0.64 -23.54 27.00
CA LEU A 210 -0.71 -24.98 27.26
C LEU A 210 -1.30 -25.21 28.64
N ILE A 211 -2.49 -25.78 28.70
CA ILE A 211 -3.13 -26.27 29.92
C ILE A 211 -2.99 -27.78 29.97
N VAL A 212 -2.64 -28.31 31.13
CA VAL A 212 -2.46 -29.74 31.39
C VAL A 212 -3.36 -30.15 32.55
N TYR A 213 -3.99 -31.31 32.41
CA TYR A 213 -4.91 -31.85 33.40
C TYR A 213 -4.65 -33.33 33.67
N GLY A 214 -4.96 -33.81 34.88
CA GLY A 214 -4.77 -35.21 35.28
C GLY A 214 -3.33 -35.59 35.68
N HIS A 215 -2.35 -34.69 35.57
CA HIS A 215 -0.94 -34.95 35.89
C HIS A 215 -0.61 -35.08 37.40
N VAL A 216 -1.61 -35.07 38.29
CA VAL A 216 -1.46 -35.04 39.76
C VAL A 216 -2.32 -36.11 40.43
N GLY A 217 -1.76 -36.78 41.44
CA GLY A 217 -2.45 -37.84 42.18
C GLY A 217 -2.16 -39.21 41.58
N SER A 218 -3.19 -40.06 41.55
CA SER A 218 -3.20 -41.40 40.96
C SER A 218 -4.60 -41.73 40.42
N SER A 219 -4.76 -42.85 39.73
CA SER A 219 -6.06 -43.43 39.35
C SER A 219 -6.87 -44.01 40.52
N ALA A 220 -6.41 -43.91 41.78
CA ALA A 220 -7.20 -44.37 42.92
C ALA A 220 -8.25 -43.33 43.34
N ASP A 221 -9.44 -43.79 43.74
CA ASP A 221 -10.58 -42.92 44.12
C ASP A 221 -10.24 -41.89 45.20
N LYS A 222 -9.37 -42.26 46.15
CA LYS A 222 -8.86 -41.37 47.20
C LYS A 222 -8.13 -40.12 46.66
N ASP A 223 -7.51 -40.24 45.49
CA ASP A 223 -6.81 -39.15 44.79
C ASP A 223 -7.71 -38.47 43.73
N MET A 224 -8.89 -39.01 43.42
CA MET A 224 -9.81 -38.49 42.39
C MET A 224 -10.08 -36.99 42.62
N LYS A 225 -10.56 -36.59 43.80
CA LYS A 225 -10.85 -35.18 44.11
C LYS A 225 -9.63 -34.26 43.90
N LYS A 226 -8.42 -34.76 44.19
CA LYS A 226 -7.15 -34.04 44.00
C LYS A 226 -6.82 -33.91 42.51
N SER A 227 -6.84 -35.02 41.78
CA SER A 227 -6.59 -35.06 40.32
C SER A 227 -7.58 -34.20 39.54
N CYS A 228 -8.87 -34.27 39.89
CA CYS A 228 -9.93 -33.52 39.21
C CYS A 228 -9.85 -32.01 39.44
N SER A 229 -9.20 -31.58 40.54
CA SER A 229 -8.91 -30.16 40.80
C SER A 229 -7.60 -29.66 40.17
N ALA A 230 -6.72 -30.57 39.72
CA ALA A 230 -5.38 -30.25 39.27
C ALA A 230 -5.33 -29.95 37.75
N ILE A 231 -5.64 -28.70 37.42
CA ILE A 231 -5.70 -28.20 36.04
C ILE A 231 -4.81 -26.96 35.94
N GLU A 232 -3.63 -27.12 35.33
CA GLU A 232 -2.52 -26.16 35.43
C GLU A 232 -2.15 -25.62 34.05
N GLU A 233 -2.02 -24.30 33.94
CA GLU A 233 -1.36 -23.70 32.78
C GLU A 233 0.15 -23.92 32.94
N LYS A 234 0.75 -24.66 32.01
CA LYS A 234 2.19 -24.98 31.98
C LYS A 234 2.98 -24.06 31.05
N TYR A 235 2.30 -23.46 30.07
CA TYR A 235 2.84 -22.40 29.22
C TYR A 235 1.84 -21.26 29.20
N THR A 236 2.22 -20.11 29.77
CA THR A 236 1.35 -18.92 29.86
C THR A 236 1.03 -18.35 28.49
N MET A 237 -0.24 -17.99 28.27
CA MET A 237 -0.72 -17.38 27.04
C MET A 237 0.19 -16.24 26.55
N GLY A 238 0.78 -16.43 25.37
CA GLY A 238 1.62 -15.43 24.73
C GLY A 238 2.36 -15.97 23.51
N LYS A 239 3.23 -15.15 22.92
CA LYS A 239 3.99 -15.50 21.71
C LYS A 239 4.80 -16.78 21.95
N TYR A 240 4.78 -17.68 20.99
CA TYR A 240 5.45 -18.96 21.11
C TYR A 240 6.98 -18.82 21.19
N ASN A 241 7.58 -19.52 22.14
CA ASN A 241 9.02 -19.70 22.26
C ASN A 241 9.31 -21.18 22.51
N GLU A 242 9.99 -21.79 21.54
CA GLU A 242 10.26 -23.23 21.48
C GLU A 242 10.99 -23.76 22.73
N ASN A 243 11.98 -23.02 23.24
CA ASN A 243 12.76 -23.45 24.40
C ASN A 243 11.93 -23.48 25.69
N THR A 244 11.03 -22.51 25.88
CA THR A 244 10.12 -22.49 27.04
C THR A 244 8.95 -23.45 26.88
N PHE A 245 8.41 -23.61 25.66
CA PHE A 245 7.30 -24.53 25.40
C PHE A 245 7.73 -25.99 25.54
N VAL A 246 8.89 -26.37 25.01
CA VAL A 246 9.44 -27.74 25.18
C VAL A 246 9.72 -28.04 26.66
N LYS A 247 10.19 -27.07 27.45
CA LYS A 247 10.33 -27.22 28.91
C LYS A 247 8.98 -27.39 29.61
N ALA A 248 7.97 -26.59 29.25
CA ALA A 248 6.60 -26.73 29.77
C ALA A 248 6.02 -28.12 29.49
N VAL A 249 6.08 -28.58 28.23
CA VAL A 249 5.65 -29.93 27.81
C VAL A 249 6.39 -31.03 28.57
N ASN A 250 7.68 -30.86 28.87
CA ASN A 250 8.46 -31.88 29.58
C ASN A 250 8.28 -31.86 31.12
N SER A 251 7.65 -30.83 31.69
CA SER A 251 7.59 -30.61 33.15
C SER A 251 6.67 -31.53 33.98
N PHE A 252 5.85 -32.36 33.33
CA PHE A 252 4.81 -33.19 33.97
C PHE A 252 4.81 -34.64 33.44
N GLN A 253 4.04 -35.51 34.07
CA GLN A 253 3.88 -36.93 33.72
C GLN A 253 2.39 -37.31 33.71
N ALA A 254 2.03 -38.35 32.96
CA ALA A 254 0.70 -38.96 32.99
C ALA A 254 0.48 -39.70 34.33
N LYS A 255 -0.63 -39.46 35.06
CA LYS A 255 -0.83 -39.98 36.43
C LYS A 255 -2.24 -40.26 36.93
N GLY A 256 -3.24 -39.46 36.55
CA GLY A 256 -4.48 -39.33 37.34
C GLY A 256 -5.77 -39.63 36.57
N TRP A 257 -6.80 -38.85 36.89
CA TRP A 257 -8.14 -38.86 36.32
C TRP A 257 -8.31 -37.75 35.27
N THR A 258 -9.45 -37.74 34.55
CA THR A 258 -9.69 -36.96 33.33
C THR A 258 -10.77 -35.88 33.56
N PRO A 259 -10.44 -34.69 34.12
CA PRO A 259 -11.37 -33.56 34.26
C PRO A 259 -11.44 -32.70 32.98
N LEU A 260 -11.84 -33.31 31.87
CA LEU A 260 -11.97 -32.66 30.57
C LEU A 260 -12.89 -31.42 30.62
N ALA A 261 -14.04 -31.54 31.28
CA ALA A 261 -14.98 -30.44 31.48
C ALA A 261 -14.36 -29.29 32.29
N GLY A 262 -13.57 -29.63 33.32
CA GLY A 262 -12.83 -28.64 34.12
C GLY A 262 -11.76 -27.91 33.30
N ALA A 263 -11.10 -28.61 32.37
CA ALA A 263 -10.09 -28.03 31.50
C ALA A 263 -10.70 -27.06 30.48
N ILE A 264 -11.83 -27.44 29.85
CA ILE A 264 -12.60 -26.56 28.96
C ILE A 264 -13.13 -25.35 29.73
N LYS A 265 -13.66 -25.55 30.95
CA LYS A 265 -14.11 -24.46 31.81
C LYS A 265 -12.97 -23.48 32.14
N LYS A 266 -11.79 -23.97 32.51
CA LYS A 266 -10.63 -23.11 32.78
C LYS A 266 -10.18 -22.34 31.53
N ALA A 267 -10.14 -22.99 30.37
CA ALA A 267 -9.83 -22.35 29.10
C ALA A 267 -10.81 -21.21 28.76
N LYS A 268 -12.11 -21.43 29.00
CA LYS A 268 -13.16 -20.42 28.89
C LYS A 268 -13.00 -19.28 29.90
N GLU A 269 -12.61 -19.59 31.14
CA GLU A 269 -12.37 -18.55 32.16
C GLU A 269 -11.19 -17.66 31.76
N MET A 270 -10.10 -18.22 31.23
CA MET A 270 -8.95 -17.48 30.69
C MET A 270 -9.29 -16.71 29.41
N ALA A 271 -10.18 -17.23 28.55
CA ALA A 271 -10.56 -16.58 27.30
C ALA A 271 -11.31 -15.24 27.48
N LYS A 272 -11.89 -15.00 28.66
CA LYS A 272 -12.55 -13.72 29.00
C LYS A 272 -11.62 -12.52 28.92
N ASP A 273 -10.33 -12.73 29.15
CA ASP A 273 -9.30 -11.69 29.16
C ASP A 273 -8.71 -11.43 27.74
N TYR A 274 -9.27 -12.06 26.70
CA TYR A 274 -8.75 -12.00 25.32
C TYR A 274 -9.71 -11.30 24.34
N GLU A 275 -9.33 -10.13 23.83
CA GLU A 275 -10.05 -9.38 22.78
C GLU A 275 -9.97 -10.01 21.36
N ALA A 276 -9.68 -11.31 21.28
CA ALA A 276 -9.36 -12.02 20.03
C ALA A 276 -9.95 -13.42 19.98
N ASP A 277 -10.13 -13.91 18.75
CA ASP A 277 -10.78 -15.18 18.46
C ASP A 277 -9.94 -16.34 19.01
N THR A 278 -10.57 -17.16 19.85
CA THR A 278 -9.90 -18.17 20.68
C THR A 278 -10.33 -19.56 20.26
N THR A 279 -9.37 -20.40 19.88
CA THR A 279 -9.61 -21.82 19.57
C THR A 279 -8.99 -22.71 20.64
N ILE A 280 -9.78 -23.63 21.15
CA ILE A 280 -9.36 -24.72 22.03
C ILE A 280 -8.98 -25.92 21.17
N TYR A 281 -7.84 -26.54 21.46
CA TYR A 281 -7.38 -27.79 20.85
C TYR A 281 -7.11 -28.82 21.93
N ILE A 282 -7.93 -29.88 21.97
CA ILE A 282 -7.85 -30.93 22.99
C ILE A 282 -7.14 -32.16 22.42
N VAL A 283 -6.15 -32.69 23.15
CA VAL A 283 -5.49 -33.96 22.85
C VAL A 283 -5.73 -34.90 24.02
N SER A 284 -6.55 -35.94 23.81
CA SER A 284 -6.99 -36.89 24.84
C SER A 284 -7.13 -38.30 24.29
N ASP A 285 -6.97 -39.31 25.15
CA ASP A 285 -7.15 -40.73 24.82
C ASP A 285 -8.40 -41.36 25.48
N GLY A 286 -9.27 -40.56 26.13
CA GLY A 286 -10.41 -41.10 26.87
C GLY A 286 -11.49 -40.07 27.24
N ALA A 287 -12.59 -40.58 27.82
CA ALA A 287 -13.72 -39.78 28.28
C ALA A 287 -13.43 -38.98 29.58
N GLU A 288 -14.29 -38.00 29.87
CA GLU A 288 -14.44 -37.38 31.18
C GLU A 288 -14.68 -38.45 32.27
N THR A 289 -13.82 -38.46 33.30
CA THR A 289 -13.92 -39.40 34.43
C THR A 289 -14.05 -38.71 35.80
N CYS A 290 -14.10 -37.38 35.85
CA CYS A 290 -14.23 -36.60 37.08
C CYS A 290 -15.68 -36.16 37.39
N GLY A 291 -16.67 -36.68 36.67
CA GLY A 291 -18.10 -36.39 36.87
C GLY A 291 -18.55 -35.04 36.29
N GLY A 292 -17.73 -34.37 35.49
CA GLY A 292 -18.12 -33.16 34.76
C GLY A 292 -19.04 -33.44 33.56
N ASN A 293 -19.46 -32.38 32.88
CA ASN A 293 -20.14 -32.46 31.58
C ASN A 293 -19.36 -31.63 30.54
N PRO A 294 -18.45 -32.26 29.76
CA PRO A 294 -17.59 -31.53 28.84
C PRO A 294 -18.35 -30.94 27.66
N VAL A 295 -19.46 -31.57 27.25
CA VAL A 295 -20.32 -31.10 26.14
C VAL A 295 -20.91 -29.74 26.50
N LYS A 296 -21.48 -29.62 27.70
CA LYS A 296 -22.03 -28.36 28.22
C LYS A 296 -20.97 -27.27 28.42
N GLU A 297 -19.76 -27.64 28.83
CA GLU A 297 -18.68 -26.66 29.01
C GLU A 297 -18.13 -26.15 27.66
N ALA A 298 -18.13 -26.98 26.61
CA ALA A 298 -17.77 -26.61 25.24
C ALA A 298 -18.85 -25.74 24.57
N GLU A 299 -20.13 -26.11 24.70
CA GLU A 299 -21.29 -25.29 24.31
C GLU A 299 -21.20 -23.90 24.96
N ALA A 300 -20.98 -23.86 26.27
CA ALA A 300 -20.84 -22.62 27.02
C ALA A 300 -19.52 -21.84 26.74
N PHE A 301 -18.58 -22.40 25.96
CA PHE A 301 -17.41 -21.69 25.44
C PHE A 301 -17.67 -21.12 24.04
N ALA A 302 -18.21 -21.94 23.12
CA ALA A 302 -18.54 -21.51 21.77
C ALA A 302 -19.66 -20.45 21.74
N SER A 303 -20.55 -20.44 22.75
CA SER A 303 -21.58 -19.40 22.90
C SER A 303 -21.05 -18.02 23.35
N VAL A 304 -19.74 -17.86 23.61
CA VAL A 304 -19.13 -16.56 23.97
C VAL A 304 -18.89 -15.69 22.73
N ASN A 305 -18.53 -16.30 21.60
CA ASN A 305 -18.28 -15.66 20.31
C ASN A 305 -18.38 -16.75 19.23
N ASN A 306 -19.10 -16.50 18.13
CA ASN A 306 -19.31 -17.48 17.05
C ASN A 306 -18.00 -18.00 16.42
N GLU A 307 -16.90 -17.25 16.52
CA GLU A 307 -15.58 -17.70 16.04
C GLU A 307 -14.82 -18.61 17.02
N TYR A 308 -15.29 -18.75 18.27
CA TYR A 308 -14.70 -19.63 19.29
C TYR A 308 -15.03 -21.10 18.99
N LYS A 309 -14.01 -21.96 18.96
CA LYS A 309 -14.10 -23.34 18.46
C LYS A 309 -13.37 -24.32 19.39
N VAL A 310 -13.92 -25.51 19.58
CA VAL A 310 -13.32 -26.61 20.37
C VAL A 310 -13.02 -27.79 19.46
N ASN A 311 -11.77 -27.88 18.99
CA ASN A 311 -11.31 -29.00 18.19
C ASN A 311 -10.75 -30.11 19.10
N ILE A 312 -11.05 -31.37 18.79
CA ILE A 312 -10.61 -32.51 19.60
C ILE A 312 -9.90 -33.54 18.74
N ILE A 313 -8.71 -33.93 19.18
CA ILE A 313 -7.89 -34.95 18.58
C ILE A 313 -7.89 -36.14 19.54
N GLY A 314 -8.73 -37.13 19.24
CA GLY A 314 -8.82 -38.39 19.97
C GLY A 314 -7.67 -39.30 19.57
N PHE A 315 -6.79 -39.64 20.51
CA PHE A 315 -5.62 -40.48 20.26
C PHE A 315 -5.77 -41.89 20.85
N ASP A 316 -5.90 -42.92 20.00
CA ASP A 316 -6.13 -44.33 20.40
C ASP A 316 -7.25 -44.47 21.44
N VAL A 317 -8.46 -44.03 21.05
CA VAL A 317 -9.64 -43.88 21.92
C VAL A 317 -10.59 -45.08 21.74
N ASP A 318 -11.22 -45.55 22.81
CA ASP A 318 -12.30 -46.54 22.71
C ASP A 318 -13.59 -45.92 22.13
N SER A 319 -14.43 -46.72 21.47
CA SER A 319 -15.62 -46.22 20.76
C SER A 319 -16.64 -45.48 21.64
N LYS A 320 -16.73 -45.81 22.95
CA LYS A 320 -17.64 -45.14 23.88
C LYS A 320 -17.07 -43.79 24.33
N SER A 321 -15.76 -43.69 24.51
CA SER A 321 -15.08 -42.41 24.77
C SER A 321 -15.08 -41.51 23.54
N GLU A 322 -14.84 -42.06 22.34
CA GLU A 322 -14.90 -41.35 21.06
C GLU A 322 -16.28 -40.69 20.84
N ASP A 323 -17.36 -41.40 21.13
CA ASP A 323 -18.74 -40.89 21.04
C ASP A 323 -19.05 -39.74 22.02
N GLN A 324 -18.28 -39.59 23.10
CA GLN A 324 -18.33 -38.40 23.95
C GLN A 324 -17.52 -37.27 23.32
N LEU A 325 -16.28 -37.54 22.91
CA LEU A 325 -15.38 -36.54 22.33
C LEU A 325 -15.96 -35.88 21.06
N LYS A 326 -16.64 -36.64 20.20
CA LYS A 326 -17.41 -36.11 19.05
C LYS A 326 -18.42 -35.04 19.50
N LYS A 327 -19.30 -35.38 20.44
CA LYS A 327 -20.33 -34.47 20.97
C LYS A 327 -19.75 -33.22 21.63
N VAL A 328 -18.56 -33.30 22.24
CA VAL A 328 -17.87 -32.12 22.80
C VAL A 328 -17.34 -31.20 21.70
N ALA A 329 -16.78 -31.77 20.62
CA ALA A 329 -16.34 -30.99 19.47
C ALA A 329 -17.52 -30.34 18.72
N ASP A 330 -18.59 -31.10 18.47
CA ASP A 330 -19.80 -30.64 17.79
C ASP A 330 -20.47 -29.48 18.56
N ALA A 331 -20.68 -29.65 19.88
CA ALA A 331 -21.25 -28.61 20.74
C ALA A 331 -20.33 -27.39 20.90
N GLY A 332 -19.03 -27.56 20.69
CA GLY A 332 -18.04 -26.49 20.70
C GLY A 332 -17.77 -25.85 19.34
N ASN A 333 -18.63 -26.01 18.33
CA ASN A 333 -18.47 -25.50 16.96
C ASN A 333 -17.16 -25.94 16.25
N GLY A 334 -16.50 -26.98 16.75
CA GLY A 334 -15.23 -27.48 16.24
C GLY A 334 -15.36 -28.78 15.46
N LYS A 335 -14.27 -29.56 15.41
CA LYS A 335 -14.23 -30.87 14.76
C LYS A 335 -13.52 -31.91 15.62
N TYR A 336 -14.02 -33.13 15.59
CA TYR A 336 -13.35 -34.31 16.12
C TYR A 336 -12.49 -34.98 15.05
N TYR A 337 -11.28 -35.40 15.44
CA TYR A 337 -10.33 -36.11 14.60
C TYR A 337 -9.85 -37.36 15.33
N SER A 338 -9.93 -38.52 14.69
CA SER A 338 -9.37 -39.77 15.23
C SER A 338 -7.93 -39.98 14.75
N ALA A 339 -7.03 -40.27 15.68
CA ALA A 339 -5.63 -40.58 15.43
C ALA A 339 -5.29 -41.96 16.03
N ASN A 340 -5.26 -42.99 15.19
CA ASN A 340 -5.12 -44.39 15.63
C ASN A 340 -3.65 -44.81 15.84
N ASN A 341 -2.68 -44.03 15.34
CA ASN A 341 -1.27 -44.30 15.55
C ASN A 341 -0.42 -43.00 15.62
N PRO A 342 0.88 -43.08 16.02
CA PRO A 342 1.73 -41.91 16.23
C PRO A 342 1.96 -41.01 15.00
N ASN A 343 1.92 -41.61 13.80
CA ASN A 343 2.07 -40.87 12.55
C ASN A 343 0.75 -40.19 12.18
N ASP A 344 -0.40 -40.84 12.41
CA ASP A 344 -1.72 -40.22 12.23
C ASP A 344 -1.83 -38.96 13.10
N LEU A 345 -1.47 -39.05 14.38
CA LEU A 345 -1.53 -37.89 15.29
C LEU A 345 -0.70 -36.71 14.79
N SER A 346 0.48 -36.98 14.23
CA SER A 346 1.37 -35.97 13.67
C SER A 346 0.76 -35.36 12.40
N LYS A 347 0.29 -36.21 11.47
CA LYS A 347 -0.34 -35.82 10.22
C LYS A 347 -1.62 -35.02 10.44
N THR A 348 -2.56 -35.48 11.26
CA THR A 348 -3.80 -34.76 11.58
C THR A 348 -3.55 -33.32 12.02
N ILE A 349 -2.47 -33.10 12.76
CA ILE A 349 -2.02 -31.79 13.27
C ILE A 349 -1.41 -30.91 12.16
N GLU A 350 -0.62 -31.50 11.26
CA GLU A 350 0.06 -30.81 10.15
C GLU A 350 -0.91 -30.53 8.97
N GLU A 351 -1.72 -31.51 8.59
CA GLU A 351 -2.73 -31.46 7.52
C GLU A 351 -3.90 -30.50 7.79
N GLN A 352 -4.06 -30.03 9.04
CA GLN A 352 -5.08 -29.05 9.43
C GLN A 352 -4.66 -27.61 9.09
N TRP A 353 -3.41 -27.39 8.67
CA TRP A 353 -2.87 -26.09 8.24
C TRP A 353 -2.68 -25.93 6.73
N LEU A 354 -3.08 -26.93 5.93
CA LEU A 354 -3.14 -26.80 4.47
C LEU A 354 -4.40 -26.01 4.05
N PRO A 355 -4.29 -25.01 3.15
CA PRO A 355 -5.45 -24.32 2.58
C PRO A 355 -6.45 -25.30 1.93
N SER A 356 -7.73 -24.96 1.91
CA SER A 356 -8.75 -25.80 1.27
C SER A 356 -8.58 -25.81 -0.26
N ALA A 357 -9.14 -26.82 -0.94
CA ALA A 357 -9.18 -26.83 -2.40
C ALA A 357 -9.90 -25.61 -2.98
N LEU A 358 -10.84 -25.02 -2.25
CA LEU A 358 -11.52 -23.78 -2.64
C LEU A 358 -10.54 -22.58 -2.57
N ASP A 359 -9.79 -22.46 -1.48
CA ASP A 359 -8.77 -21.41 -1.31
C ASP A 359 -7.64 -21.51 -2.34
N LEU A 360 -7.33 -22.73 -2.80
CA LEU A 360 -6.35 -22.97 -3.86
C LEU A 360 -6.93 -22.82 -5.27
N ALA A 361 -8.21 -23.11 -5.48
CA ALA A 361 -8.87 -22.88 -6.77
C ALA A 361 -9.09 -21.38 -7.03
N TYR A 362 -9.38 -20.60 -5.98
CA TYR A 362 -9.51 -19.14 -6.03
C TYR A 362 -8.21 -18.39 -5.72
N SER A 363 -7.08 -19.07 -5.51
CA SER A 363 -5.82 -18.42 -5.09
C SER A 363 -5.34 -17.34 -6.06
N PHE A 364 -5.70 -17.43 -7.34
CA PHE A 364 -5.38 -16.41 -8.35
C PHE A 364 -5.93 -15.01 -7.99
N THR A 365 -6.99 -14.90 -7.19
CA THR A 365 -7.52 -13.61 -6.69
C THR A 365 -6.64 -12.94 -5.63
N LYS A 366 -5.54 -13.60 -5.22
CA LYS A 366 -4.48 -12.99 -4.41
C LYS A 366 -3.43 -12.26 -5.24
N ALA A 367 -3.38 -12.49 -6.56
CA ALA A 367 -2.49 -11.75 -7.46
C ALA A 367 -3.20 -10.50 -7.99
N PRO A 368 -2.46 -9.43 -8.37
CA PRO A 368 -3.06 -8.22 -8.91
C PRO A 368 -3.93 -8.48 -10.14
N ASP A 369 -5.16 -7.97 -10.13
CA ASP A 369 -6.07 -8.11 -11.26
C ASP A 369 -5.82 -7.04 -12.36
N PRO A 370 -6.37 -7.21 -13.58
CA PRO A 370 -6.17 -6.25 -14.67
C PRO A 370 -6.69 -4.83 -14.40
N TRP A 371 -7.63 -4.65 -13.46
CA TRP A 371 -8.12 -3.35 -13.02
C TRP A 371 -7.17 -2.70 -12.01
N GLU A 372 -6.54 -3.48 -11.13
CA GLU A 372 -5.45 -3.00 -10.26
C GLU A 372 -4.24 -2.54 -11.08
N VAL A 373 -3.84 -3.32 -12.10
CA VAL A 373 -2.79 -2.91 -13.05
C VAL A 373 -3.18 -1.62 -13.80
N LEU A 374 -4.43 -1.53 -14.29
CA LEU A 374 -4.93 -0.33 -14.96
C LEU A 374 -5.08 0.88 -14.02
N ALA A 375 -5.31 0.67 -12.73
CA ALA A 375 -5.31 1.73 -11.72
C ALA A 375 -3.90 2.28 -11.51
N GLU A 376 -2.88 1.42 -11.48
CA GLU A 376 -1.47 1.82 -11.39
C GLU A 376 -0.98 2.55 -12.64
N TYR A 377 -1.39 2.11 -13.84
CA TYR A 377 -1.16 2.87 -15.08
C TYR A 377 -1.71 4.30 -14.97
N LYS A 378 -2.97 4.46 -14.52
CA LYS A 378 -3.61 5.78 -14.34
C LYS A 378 -2.95 6.61 -13.25
N ARG A 379 -2.49 5.99 -12.16
CA ARG A 379 -1.74 6.65 -11.08
C ARG A 379 -0.40 7.19 -11.59
N PHE A 380 0.27 6.48 -12.50
CA PHE A 380 1.45 6.99 -13.17
C PHE A 380 1.12 8.08 -14.22
N ASP A 381 0.11 7.87 -15.06
CA ASP A 381 -0.22 8.81 -16.15
C ASP A 381 -0.55 10.21 -15.63
N ALA A 382 -1.25 10.30 -14.48
CA ALA A 382 -1.53 11.56 -13.78
C ALA A 382 -0.27 12.27 -13.20
N LEU A 383 0.86 11.58 -13.06
CA LEU A 383 2.15 12.17 -12.68
C LEU A 383 2.98 12.57 -13.92
N ASN A 384 2.80 11.89 -15.05
CA ASN A 384 3.50 12.20 -16.31
C ASN A 384 2.75 13.24 -17.17
N GLU A 385 1.43 13.41 -16.99
CA GLU A 385 0.61 14.45 -17.62
C GLU A 385 1.14 15.88 -17.38
N PRO A 386 1.56 16.28 -16.16
CA PRO A 386 2.33 17.50 -15.91
C PRO A 386 3.53 17.74 -16.84
N LEU A 387 4.31 16.70 -17.16
CA LEU A 387 5.45 16.80 -18.08
C LEU A 387 4.96 17.00 -19.52
N LYS A 388 3.99 16.20 -19.97
CA LYS A 388 3.38 16.32 -21.31
C LYS A 388 2.79 17.71 -21.55
N ASN A 389 2.07 18.25 -20.56
CA ASN A 389 1.46 19.59 -20.60
C ASN A 389 2.52 20.70 -20.70
N MET A 390 3.58 20.63 -19.88
CA MET A 390 4.62 21.65 -19.86
C MET A 390 5.47 21.66 -21.15
N ILE A 391 5.79 20.49 -21.73
CA ILE A 391 6.45 20.38 -23.05
C ILE A 391 5.60 21.09 -24.13
N SER A 392 4.29 20.84 -24.12
CA SER A 392 3.35 21.46 -25.07
C SER A 392 3.28 22.99 -24.90
N ARG A 393 3.23 23.49 -23.65
CA ARG A 393 3.29 24.93 -23.31
C ARG A 393 4.61 25.58 -23.70
N GLU A 394 5.73 24.89 -23.55
CA GLU A 394 7.05 25.37 -23.98
C GLU A 394 7.11 25.54 -25.51
N ASN A 395 6.72 24.49 -26.25
CA ASN A 395 6.67 24.54 -27.71
C ASN A 395 5.72 25.64 -28.23
N ASP A 396 4.55 25.80 -27.62
CA ASP A 396 3.59 26.86 -27.99
C ASP A 396 4.18 28.27 -27.79
N ARG A 397 4.80 28.52 -26.63
CA ARG A 397 5.54 29.78 -26.35
C ARG A 397 6.59 30.07 -27.41
N TYR A 398 7.44 29.09 -27.74
CA TYR A 398 8.48 29.28 -28.76
C TYR A 398 7.90 29.45 -30.18
N THR A 399 6.87 28.69 -30.55
CA THR A 399 6.21 28.80 -31.87
C THR A 399 5.70 30.21 -32.10
N LYS A 400 5.06 30.80 -31.09
CA LYS A 400 4.56 32.19 -31.12
C LYS A 400 5.68 33.22 -31.08
N ALA A 401 6.81 32.92 -30.44
CA ALA A 401 8.00 33.77 -30.47
C ALA A 401 8.63 33.83 -31.88
N VAL A 402 8.70 32.70 -32.59
CA VAL A 402 9.15 32.67 -33.99
C VAL A 402 8.15 33.39 -34.91
N GLN A 403 6.83 33.21 -34.70
CA GLN A 403 5.81 33.98 -35.40
C GLN A 403 5.97 35.49 -35.20
N LEU A 404 6.27 35.97 -33.98
CA LEU A 404 6.55 37.38 -33.72
C LEU A 404 7.80 37.89 -34.48
N LEU A 405 8.85 37.06 -34.59
CA LEU A 405 10.07 37.40 -35.34
C LEU A 405 9.79 37.53 -36.85
N GLU A 406 8.89 36.72 -37.40
CA GLU A 406 8.41 36.79 -38.79
C GLU A 406 7.48 37.99 -39.04
N GLU A 407 6.46 38.18 -38.20
CA GLU A 407 5.44 39.25 -38.29
C GLU A 407 6.08 40.65 -38.25
N ASN A 408 7.17 40.82 -37.50
CA ASN A 408 7.89 42.09 -37.40
C ASN A 408 9.08 42.19 -38.40
N HIS A 409 9.28 41.18 -39.25
CA HIS A 409 10.36 41.09 -40.24
C HIS A 409 11.77 41.25 -39.65
N TRP A 410 11.98 40.78 -38.41
CA TRP A 410 13.28 40.86 -37.74
C TRP A 410 14.25 39.78 -38.21
N ILE A 411 13.74 38.63 -38.66
CA ILE A 411 14.49 37.54 -39.30
C ILE A 411 14.04 37.34 -40.74
N ASP A 412 14.88 36.69 -41.54
CA ASP A 412 14.54 36.23 -42.90
C ASP A 412 13.91 34.83 -42.90
N SER A 413 13.44 34.40 -44.07
CA SER A 413 12.75 33.13 -44.28
C SER A 413 13.63 31.90 -44.03
N GLU A 414 14.95 32.00 -44.30
CA GLU A 414 15.90 30.91 -44.09
C GLU A 414 16.14 30.72 -42.59
N THR A 415 16.43 31.81 -41.87
CA THR A 415 16.54 31.85 -40.40
C THR A 415 15.28 31.31 -39.74
N SER A 416 14.08 31.74 -40.18
CA SER A 416 12.83 31.23 -39.60
C SER A 416 12.61 29.74 -39.89
N SER A 417 12.93 29.27 -41.10
CA SER A 417 12.88 27.85 -41.45
C SER A 417 13.79 27.02 -40.53
N THR A 418 15.01 27.50 -40.24
CA THR A 418 15.92 26.88 -39.27
C THR A 418 15.32 26.84 -37.86
N LEU A 419 14.78 27.95 -37.35
CA LEU A 419 14.15 27.99 -36.02
C LEU A 419 12.94 27.07 -35.92
N ARG A 420 12.07 27.05 -36.94
CA ARG A 420 10.89 26.17 -37.01
C ARG A 420 11.30 24.69 -37.05
N LYS A 421 12.40 24.36 -37.74
CA LYS A 421 12.99 23.01 -37.73
C LYS A 421 13.50 22.64 -36.34
N TRP A 422 14.32 23.47 -35.71
CA TRP A 422 14.83 23.25 -34.34
C TRP A 422 13.69 23.01 -33.33
N LEU A 423 12.61 23.80 -33.40
CA LEU A 423 11.43 23.61 -32.57
C LEU A 423 10.73 22.26 -32.80
N SER A 424 10.60 21.84 -34.06
CA SER A 424 10.03 20.52 -34.37
C SER A 424 10.89 19.39 -33.82
N GLU A 425 12.22 19.45 -34.03
CA GLU A 425 13.17 18.42 -33.58
C GLU A 425 13.23 18.34 -32.05
N ARG A 426 13.31 19.48 -31.33
CA ARG A 426 13.25 19.51 -29.86
C ARG A 426 11.90 19.00 -29.35
N ASN A 427 10.77 19.47 -29.87
CA ASN A 427 9.45 19.02 -29.43
C ASN A 427 9.23 17.52 -29.68
N GLU A 428 9.78 16.97 -30.76
CA GLU A 428 9.83 15.51 -30.97
C GLU A 428 10.69 14.80 -29.91
N GLN A 429 11.93 15.24 -29.66
CA GLN A 429 12.81 14.68 -28.61
C GLN A 429 12.14 14.66 -27.23
N LEU A 430 11.51 15.78 -26.82
CA LEU A 430 10.86 15.91 -25.51
C LEU A 430 9.63 14.99 -25.38
N ARG A 431 8.80 14.89 -26.43
CA ARG A 431 7.64 13.97 -26.43
C ARG A 431 8.07 12.50 -26.48
N ASN A 432 9.14 12.19 -27.21
CA ASN A 432 9.72 10.85 -27.22
C ASN A 432 10.27 10.46 -25.84
N PHE A 433 10.95 11.36 -25.14
CA PHE A 433 11.38 11.17 -23.74
C PHE A 433 10.18 10.93 -22.80
N ALA A 434 9.15 11.77 -22.84
CA ALA A 434 7.96 11.60 -21.99
C ALA A 434 7.19 10.29 -22.29
N SER A 435 7.23 9.82 -23.55
CA SER A 435 6.67 8.52 -23.98
C SER A 435 7.52 7.34 -23.51
N GLN A 436 8.85 7.43 -23.62
CA GLN A 436 9.80 6.43 -23.11
C GLN A 436 9.64 6.26 -21.59
N LEU A 437 9.55 7.35 -20.83
CA LEU A 437 9.31 7.31 -19.39
C LEU A 437 7.98 6.62 -19.03
N SER A 438 6.92 6.82 -19.84
CA SER A 438 5.68 6.04 -19.72
C SER A 438 5.90 4.55 -19.99
N GLN A 439 6.64 4.17 -21.04
CA GLN A 439 6.90 2.78 -21.39
C GLN A 439 7.76 2.06 -20.34
N GLU A 440 8.78 2.72 -19.81
CA GLU A 440 9.62 2.23 -18.70
C GLU A 440 8.78 1.98 -17.44
N LYS A 441 7.92 2.93 -17.05
CA LYS A 441 7.08 2.79 -15.84
C LYS A 441 5.92 1.81 -16.01
N TYR A 442 5.33 1.67 -17.20
CA TYR A 442 4.38 0.59 -17.47
C TYR A 442 5.06 -0.78 -17.40
N LYS A 443 6.30 -0.91 -17.89
CA LYS A 443 7.08 -2.13 -17.70
C LYS A 443 7.42 -2.41 -16.23
N GLU A 444 7.74 -1.41 -15.41
CA GLU A 444 7.91 -1.60 -13.96
C GLU A 444 6.63 -2.17 -13.30
N ILE A 445 5.45 -1.65 -13.69
CA ILE A 445 4.15 -2.11 -13.20
C ILE A 445 3.88 -3.57 -13.63
N ASP A 446 4.08 -3.88 -14.91
CA ASP A 446 3.85 -5.23 -15.48
C ASP A 446 4.79 -6.29 -14.91
N ASP A 447 6.09 -5.99 -14.80
CA ASP A 447 7.08 -6.90 -14.24
C ASP A 447 6.75 -7.22 -12.76
N ARG A 448 6.30 -6.21 -12.00
CA ARG A 448 5.92 -6.36 -10.59
C ARG A 448 4.60 -7.13 -10.40
N ALA A 449 3.57 -6.86 -11.21
CA ALA A 449 2.33 -7.63 -11.19
C ALA A 449 2.59 -9.11 -11.59
N SER A 450 3.49 -9.33 -12.55
CA SER A 450 3.95 -10.65 -12.98
C SER A 450 4.76 -11.38 -11.89
N GLU A 451 5.60 -10.66 -11.14
CA GLU A 451 6.36 -11.21 -10.00
C GLU A 451 5.40 -11.75 -8.91
N ILE A 452 4.37 -10.98 -8.55
CA ILE A 452 3.37 -11.39 -7.56
C ILE A 452 2.53 -12.56 -8.09
N SER A 453 2.06 -12.47 -9.34
CA SER A 453 1.32 -13.56 -10.01
C SER A 453 2.10 -14.87 -10.02
N LYS A 454 3.41 -14.80 -10.26
CA LYS A 454 4.33 -15.95 -10.19
C LYS A 454 4.44 -16.51 -8.77
N LYS A 455 4.65 -15.67 -7.74
CA LYS A 455 4.69 -16.10 -6.33
C LYS A 455 3.41 -16.84 -5.92
N VAL A 456 2.25 -16.27 -6.26
CA VAL A 456 0.92 -16.86 -5.99
C VAL A 456 0.76 -18.22 -6.67
N LYS A 457 1.13 -18.33 -7.95
CA LYS A 457 1.08 -19.59 -8.69
C LYS A 457 2.02 -20.63 -8.09
N GLU A 458 3.29 -20.30 -7.86
CA GLU A 458 4.26 -21.23 -7.30
C GLU A 458 3.86 -21.72 -5.90
N TRP A 459 3.24 -20.87 -5.07
CA TRP A 459 2.65 -21.28 -3.79
C TRP A 459 1.46 -22.23 -3.98
N THR A 460 0.56 -21.92 -4.91
CA THR A 460 -0.61 -22.74 -5.24
C THR A 460 -0.22 -24.14 -5.72
N ASP A 461 0.76 -24.22 -6.62
CA ASP A 461 1.30 -25.49 -7.14
C ASP A 461 1.97 -26.32 -6.00
N ARG A 462 2.67 -25.67 -5.06
CA ARG A 462 3.19 -26.33 -3.83
C ARG A 462 2.07 -26.86 -2.94
N MET A 463 1.04 -26.06 -2.66
CA MET A 463 -0.04 -26.46 -1.76
C MET A 463 -0.91 -27.57 -2.34
N TRP A 464 -1.17 -27.57 -3.65
CA TRP A 464 -1.84 -28.70 -4.33
C TRP A 464 -1.04 -29.99 -4.25
N LYS A 465 0.29 -29.91 -4.40
CA LYS A 465 1.17 -31.07 -4.21
C LYS A 465 1.06 -31.61 -2.78
N LEU A 466 1.16 -30.75 -1.76
CA LEU A 466 1.05 -31.16 -0.35
C LEU A 466 -0.32 -31.75 0.00
N ARG A 467 -1.43 -31.17 -0.49
CA ARG A 467 -2.77 -31.76 -0.36
C ARG A 467 -2.86 -33.16 -0.96
N LYS A 468 -2.26 -33.38 -2.13
CA LYS A 468 -2.22 -34.69 -2.80
C LYS A 468 -1.38 -35.70 -2.01
N GLU A 469 -0.23 -35.28 -1.48
CA GLU A 469 0.64 -36.12 -0.64
C GLU A 469 -0.01 -36.45 0.73
N SER A 470 -0.91 -35.59 1.22
CA SER A 470 -1.77 -35.86 2.38
C SER A 470 -3.10 -36.57 2.05
N GLY A 471 -3.29 -37.07 0.84
CA GLY A 471 -4.51 -37.78 0.41
C GLY A 471 -5.77 -36.90 0.30
N LYS A 472 -5.69 -35.59 0.50
CA LYS A 472 -6.80 -34.62 0.38
C LYS A 472 -6.95 -34.16 -1.08
N VAL A 473 -7.38 -35.10 -1.94
CA VAL A 473 -7.47 -34.88 -3.40
C VAL A 473 -8.48 -33.77 -3.77
N TRP A 474 -9.51 -33.59 -2.93
CA TRP A 474 -10.51 -32.51 -3.00
C TRP A 474 -10.68 -31.94 -1.59
#